data_AF-A0A958S4S4-F1
#
_entry.id   AF-A0A958S4S4-F1
#
_cell.length_a   1.000
_cell.length_b   1.000
_cell.length_c   1.000
_cell.angle_alpha   90.00
_cell.angle_beta   90.00
_cell.angle_gamma   90.00
#
_symmetry.space_group_name_H-M   'P 1'
#
loop_
_entity.id
_entity.type
_entity.pdbx_description
1 polymer ?
#
loop_
_entity_poly.entity_id
_entity_poly.type
_entity_poly.pdbx_seq_one_letter_code
_entity_poly.pdbx_strand_id
1 'polypeptide(L)'
;MFGFCSPSGAQFLLHSGQEEPYCTKDSPRFGVFRSLSEAIENKYQSLLCSEYKEGEVRRFETERDESWTGIPLNYAIQKSSANKYDVYASIGFVEFLERKAIDRSDIFERVEKCLESVNNTGILRTPDGIQINLHVKKAKVIFEDDESPVLPLKASSQEEIFNGKIDPNPSAQIIKISDRKRSHSMDYNENVNCSTIVHEYLHLLGLIDEYKETDKYKNFKDGKYIGINETGARQEKFDCRNTGPDDSIMSNPEKAFRKGLISKDVFQIESWICFSAHNSPENKEEDVGPCIKNYRGDKISDYTGAYEESVSQSLELGQIYNPPSRIISEPFRRNKQGDVYTVSFPKNSKNLSEPYQLIIYTKKQDYTETAEAILWPAQAKAIIYPGCISKNQKYIQCSKNFQRSSGATGCIDDPDYCNSYEEWMK
;
A
#
# COMPACT_ATOMS: atom_id res chain seq x y z
N MET A 1 -4.28 47.86 24.90
CA MET A 1 -4.97 46.90 24.02
C MET A 1 -4.03 46.52 22.90
N PHE A 2 -3.65 45.25 22.80
CA PHE A 2 -2.82 44.74 21.72
C PHE A 2 -3.74 44.03 20.72
N GLY A 3 -4.01 44.67 19.58
CA GLY A 3 -4.65 44.02 18.45
C GLY A 3 -3.63 43.19 17.68
N PHE A 4 -3.88 41.88 17.55
CA PHE A 4 -3.08 40.99 16.71
C PHE A 4 -3.75 40.89 15.33
N CYS A 5 -3.04 41.26 14.27
CA CYS A 5 -3.48 41.00 12.88
C CYS A 5 -3.07 39.57 12.52
N SER A 6 -4.02 38.72 12.08
CA SER A 6 -3.72 37.39 11.56
C SER A 6 -3.05 37.46 10.18
N PRO A 7 -2.08 36.58 9.85
CA PRO A 7 -1.48 36.46 8.51
C PRO A 7 -2.49 36.18 7.39
N SER A 8 -3.64 35.57 7.72
CA SER A 8 -4.69 35.24 6.75
C SER A 8 -5.64 36.41 6.44
N GLY A 9 -5.46 37.58 7.07
CA GLY A 9 -6.39 38.70 6.95
C GLY A 9 -7.73 38.49 7.67
N ALA A 10 -7.90 37.37 8.40
CA ALA A 10 -9.09 37.13 9.22
C ALA A 10 -9.06 38.03 10.46
N GLN A 11 -10.03 38.95 10.55
CA GLN A 11 -10.30 39.75 11.74
C GLN A 11 -11.03 38.90 12.78
N PHE A 12 -10.42 38.71 13.95
CA PHE A 12 -11.16 38.26 15.14
C PHE A 12 -11.95 39.46 15.69
N LEU A 13 -13.25 39.49 15.42
CA LEU A 13 -14.17 40.50 15.94
C LEU A 13 -14.34 40.35 17.46
N LEU A 14 -13.53 41.06 18.22
CA LEU A 14 -13.84 41.38 19.61
C LEU A 14 -14.64 42.69 19.62
N HIS A 15 -15.93 42.58 19.96
CA HIS A 15 -16.83 43.73 20.09
C HIS A 15 -16.32 44.72 21.15
N SER A 16 -15.62 45.76 20.72
CA SER A 16 -15.53 47.02 21.46
C SER A 16 -15.48 48.18 20.47
N GLY A 17 -16.45 49.09 20.52
CA GLY A 17 -16.69 50.16 19.55
C GLY A 17 -15.66 51.29 19.54
N GLN A 18 -14.39 50.97 19.29
CA GLN A 18 -13.38 51.95 18.89
C GLN A 18 -12.96 51.69 17.44
N GLU A 19 -12.83 52.76 16.65
CA GLU A 19 -12.40 52.70 15.25
C GLU A 19 -11.09 51.90 15.13
N GLU A 20 -11.16 50.75 14.44
CA GLU A 20 -10.02 49.84 14.35
C GLU A 20 -8.88 50.42 13.48
N PRO A 21 -7.62 50.25 13.90
CA PRO A 21 -6.47 50.55 13.06
C PRO A 21 -6.43 49.55 11.89
N TYR A 22 -6.70 50.02 10.68
CA TYR A 22 -6.57 49.26 9.44
C TYR A 22 -5.19 48.57 9.36
N CYS A 23 -5.16 47.24 9.34
CA CYS A 23 -3.96 46.48 9.02
C CYS A 23 -3.66 46.67 7.52
N THR A 24 -2.99 47.76 7.15
CA THR A 24 -2.51 47.95 5.79
C THR A 24 -1.26 47.07 5.56
N LYS A 25 -1.07 46.56 4.33
CA LYS A 25 0.11 45.77 3.96
C LYS A 25 1.44 46.51 4.20
N ASP A 26 1.38 47.84 4.30
CA ASP A 26 2.53 48.72 4.54
C ASP A 26 2.80 48.96 6.03
N SER A 27 2.03 48.34 6.93
CA SER A 27 2.30 48.43 8.37
C SER A 27 3.65 47.76 8.69
N PRO A 28 4.59 48.46 9.37
CA PRO A 28 5.88 47.89 9.78
C PRO A 28 5.74 46.58 10.57
N ARG A 29 4.60 46.38 11.24
CA ARG A 29 4.29 45.15 12.00
C ARG A 29 4.09 43.94 11.10
N PHE A 30 3.55 44.12 9.89
CA PHE A 30 3.32 43.04 8.94
C PHE A 30 4.64 42.45 8.42
N GLY A 31 5.65 43.29 8.20
CA GLY A 31 7.00 42.85 7.83
C GLY A 31 7.69 41.99 8.89
N VAL A 32 7.50 42.31 10.17
CA VAL A 32 8.07 41.53 11.29
C VAL A 32 7.42 40.15 11.39
N PHE A 33 6.09 40.05 11.29
CA PHE A 33 5.40 38.75 11.31
C PHE A 33 5.79 37.87 10.12
N ARG A 34 5.89 38.44 8.91
CA ARG A 34 6.33 37.71 7.73
C ARG A 34 7.77 37.20 7.89
N SER A 35 8.70 38.05 8.30
CA SER A 35 10.10 37.66 8.51
C SER A 35 10.23 36.58 9.60
N LEU A 36 9.43 36.66 10.67
CA LEU A 36 9.41 35.64 11.71
C LEU A 36 8.81 34.32 11.19
N SER A 37 7.71 34.35 10.42
CA SER A 37 7.12 33.16 9.79
C SER A 37 8.13 32.48 8.86
N GLU A 38 8.74 33.25 7.96
CA GLU A 38 9.77 32.75 7.04
C GLU A 38 10.97 32.18 7.81
N ALA A 39 11.41 32.80 8.91
CA ALA A 39 12.50 32.29 9.73
C ALA A 39 12.13 30.98 10.47
N ILE A 40 10.90 30.87 10.99
CA ILE A 40 10.40 29.66 11.65
C ILE A 40 10.26 28.54 10.63
N GLU A 41 9.66 28.81 9.47
CA GLU A 41 9.54 27.87 8.35
C GLU A 41 10.91 27.40 7.89
N ASN A 42 11.86 28.31 7.69
CA ASN A 42 13.23 27.95 7.30
C ASN A 42 13.92 27.09 8.35
N LYS A 43 13.75 27.39 9.65
CA LYS A 43 14.32 26.57 10.73
C LYS A 43 13.66 25.19 10.78
N TYR A 44 12.35 25.12 10.63
CA TYR A 44 11.60 23.87 10.63
C TYR A 44 11.96 23.01 9.43
N GLN A 45 11.98 23.58 8.22
CA GLN A 45 12.48 22.93 7.01
C GLN A 45 13.92 22.46 7.17
N SER A 46 14.80 23.27 7.79
CA SER A 46 16.19 22.86 8.04
C SER A 46 16.28 21.63 8.97
N LEU A 47 15.37 21.51 9.95
CA LEU A 47 15.31 20.36 10.85
C LEU A 47 14.76 19.13 10.12
N LEU A 48 13.64 19.25 9.41
CA LEU A 48 13.04 18.16 8.64
C LEU A 48 14.01 17.61 7.57
N CYS A 49 14.76 18.50 6.93
CA CYS A 49 15.73 18.17 5.88
C CYS A 49 17.10 17.72 6.40
N SER A 50 17.35 17.77 7.71
CA SER A 50 18.65 17.37 8.27
C SER A 50 18.82 15.85 8.26
N GLU A 51 20.05 15.35 8.15
CA GLU A 51 20.29 13.91 8.25
C GLU A 51 19.86 13.34 9.60
N TYR A 52 19.31 12.13 9.61
CA TYR A 52 18.98 11.42 10.84
C TYR A 52 20.22 10.86 11.51
N LYS A 53 20.28 11.01 12.84
CA LYS A 53 21.19 10.27 13.72
C LYS A 53 20.60 8.90 14.03
N GLU A 54 21.46 7.89 14.28
CA GLU A 54 20.98 6.59 14.74
C GLU A 54 20.25 6.73 16.09
N GLY A 55 19.10 6.06 16.22
CA GLY A 55 18.17 6.19 17.33
C GLY A 55 17.25 7.42 17.28
N GLU A 56 17.49 8.37 16.37
CA GLU A 56 16.65 9.56 16.24
C GLU A 56 15.25 9.20 15.75
N VAL A 57 14.24 9.79 16.40
CA VAL A 57 12.83 9.68 16.02
C VAL A 57 12.34 11.06 15.58
N ARG A 58 11.67 11.12 14.42
CA ARG A 58 10.94 12.31 13.98
C ARG A 58 9.50 11.96 13.68
N ARG A 59 8.59 12.87 14.03
CA ARG A 59 7.15 12.76 13.77
C ARG A 59 6.75 13.78 12.73
N PHE A 60 5.90 13.36 11.81
CA PHE A 60 5.32 14.17 10.76
C PHE A 60 3.82 14.18 10.96
N GLU A 61 3.27 15.38 11.05
CA GLU A 61 1.83 15.63 11.12
C GLU A 61 1.54 16.79 10.19
N THR A 62 0.89 16.49 9.08
CA THR A 62 0.48 17.49 8.11
C THR A 62 -0.99 17.27 7.79
N GLU A 63 -1.73 18.36 7.74
CA GLU A 63 -3.11 18.30 7.29
C GLU A 63 -3.17 18.07 5.78
N ARG A 64 -4.36 17.71 5.28
CA ARG A 64 -4.56 17.33 3.88
C ARG A 64 -4.14 18.44 2.90
N ASP A 65 -4.49 19.67 3.22
CA ASP A 65 -4.22 20.87 2.42
C ASP A 65 -2.78 21.37 2.50
N GLU A 66 -2.05 20.97 3.55
CA GLU A 66 -0.63 21.24 3.71
C GLU A 66 0.27 20.16 3.09
N SER A 67 -0.26 18.95 2.94
CA SER A 67 0.46 17.84 2.32
C SER A 67 0.61 18.04 0.82
N TRP A 68 1.84 17.92 0.34
CA TRP A 68 2.15 17.98 -1.08
C TRP A 68 1.53 16.82 -1.89
N THR A 69 1.09 15.75 -1.21
CA THR A 69 0.35 14.64 -1.82
C THR A 69 -1.17 14.73 -1.62
N GLY A 70 -1.69 15.81 -1.03
CA GLY A 70 -3.13 15.94 -0.70
C GLY A 70 -3.70 14.79 0.13
N ILE A 71 -2.83 14.01 0.78
CA ILE A 71 -3.10 12.97 1.77
C ILE A 71 -2.39 13.41 3.06
N PRO A 72 -3.09 13.49 4.22
CA PRO A 72 -2.45 13.85 5.48
C PRO A 72 -1.25 12.94 5.77
N LEU A 73 -0.09 13.52 6.04
CA LEU A 73 1.09 12.74 6.43
C LEU A 73 1.15 12.68 7.95
N ASN A 74 0.67 11.57 8.51
CA ASN A 74 0.63 11.32 9.95
C ASN A 74 1.38 10.03 10.29
N TYR A 75 2.71 10.15 10.44
CA TYR A 75 3.58 9.03 10.74
C TYR A 75 4.84 9.46 11.51
N ALA A 76 5.54 8.49 12.09
CA ALA A 76 6.84 8.69 12.73
C ALA A 76 7.91 7.83 12.06
N ILE A 77 9.14 8.30 12.06
CA ILE A 77 10.31 7.59 11.52
C ILE A 77 11.36 7.50 12.61
N GLN A 78 11.88 6.30 12.83
CA GLN A 78 13.07 6.04 13.63
C GLN A 78 14.20 5.54 12.73
N LYS A 79 15.39 6.15 12.84
CA LYS A 79 16.59 5.59 12.19
C LYS A 79 17.21 4.53 13.09
N SER A 80 17.00 3.26 12.78
CA SER A 80 17.48 2.15 13.61
C SER A 80 18.93 1.74 13.33
N SER A 81 19.44 2.04 12.14
CA SER A 81 20.87 1.93 11.81
C SER A 81 21.19 2.82 10.60
N ALA A 82 22.47 2.87 10.20
CA ALA A 82 22.95 3.65 9.04
C ALA A 82 22.02 3.61 7.81
N ASN A 83 21.55 2.42 7.43
CA ASN A 83 20.74 2.19 6.24
C ASN A 83 19.35 1.59 6.54
N LYS A 84 18.85 1.72 7.78
CA LYS A 84 17.56 1.12 8.18
C LYS A 84 16.69 2.11 8.92
N TYR A 85 15.46 2.25 8.43
CA TYR A 85 14.46 3.15 8.98
C TYR A 85 13.21 2.35 9.33
N ASP A 86 12.70 2.53 10.54
CA ASP A 86 11.42 1.98 10.98
C ASP A 86 10.37 3.10 10.95
N VAL A 87 9.31 2.90 10.16
CA VAL A 87 8.24 3.86 9.92
C VAL A 87 6.97 3.37 10.60
N TYR A 88 6.40 4.21 11.45
CA TYR A 88 5.23 3.91 12.27
C TYR A 88 4.06 4.77 11.82
N ALA A 89 2.95 4.16 11.41
CA ALA A 89 1.68 4.85 11.20
C ALA A 89 0.60 4.29 12.13
N SER A 90 -0.22 5.19 12.69
CA SER A 90 -1.39 4.84 13.49
C SER A 90 -2.60 4.78 12.56
N ILE A 91 -3.26 3.63 12.46
CA ILE A 91 -4.40 3.42 11.56
C ILE A 91 -5.63 2.96 12.34
N GLY A 92 -6.77 3.58 12.06
CA GLY A 92 -8.08 3.16 12.52
C GLY A 92 -8.97 2.79 11.34
N PHE A 93 -9.65 1.63 11.41
CA PHE A 93 -10.57 1.20 10.36
C PHE A 93 -12.03 1.51 10.72
N VAL A 94 -12.81 1.98 9.76
CA VAL A 94 -14.25 2.27 9.87
C VAL A 94 -15.00 1.70 8.67
N GLU A 95 -16.24 1.26 8.83
CA GLU A 95 -17.04 0.72 7.73
C GLU A 95 -17.83 1.83 7.02
N PHE A 96 -17.97 1.74 5.70
CA PHE A 96 -18.60 2.81 4.91
C PHE A 96 -20.14 2.83 4.96
N LEU A 97 -20.81 1.71 5.26
CA LEU A 97 -22.27 1.58 5.16
C LEU A 97 -22.84 0.72 6.30
N GLU A 98 -23.71 1.31 7.12
CA GLU A 98 -24.68 0.67 8.02
C GLU A 98 -24.24 -0.54 8.90
N ARG A 99 -23.83 -0.22 10.14
CA ARG A 99 -24.20 -0.91 11.40
C ARG A 99 -23.97 -2.43 11.55
N LYS A 100 -23.17 -3.10 10.74
CA LYS A 100 -22.69 -4.44 11.11
C LYS A 100 -21.21 -4.39 11.37
N ALA A 101 -20.85 -4.30 12.65
CA ALA A 101 -19.48 -4.50 13.11
C ALA A 101 -18.92 -5.83 12.58
N ILE A 102 -18.33 -5.79 11.38
CA ILE A 102 -17.31 -6.74 10.97
C ILE A 102 -16.24 -6.62 12.06
N ASP A 103 -15.75 -7.75 12.54
CA ASP A 103 -14.67 -7.74 13.51
C ASP A 103 -13.46 -7.05 12.86
N ARG A 104 -13.26 -5.78 13.26
CA ARG A 104 -12.20 -4.92 12.72
C ARG A 104 -10.81 -5.42 13.10
N SER A 105 -10.74 -6.43 13.98
CA SER A 105 -9.51 -7.15 14.29
C SER A 105 -8.95 -7.82 13.03
N ASP A 106 -9.79 -8.40 12.17
CA ASP A 106 -9.36 -9.20 11.03
C ASP A 106 -8.58 -8.37 10.00
N ILE A 107 -9.10 -7.20 9.60
CA ILE A 107 -8.40 -6.36 8.61
C ILE A 107 -7.12 -5.76 9.21
N PHE A 108 -7.16 -5.36 10.48
CA PHE A 108 -5.99 -4.79 11.14
C PHE A 108 -4.88 -5.84 11.27
N GLU A 109 -5.23 -7.04 11.75
CA GLU A 109 -4.32 -8.18 11.87
C GLU A 109 -3.77 -8.59 10.50
N ARG A 110 -4.59 -8.56 9.45
CA ARG A 110 -4.13 -8.81 8.07
C ARG A 110 -3.11 -7.77 7.62
N VAL A 111 -3.35 -6.48 7.86
CA VAL A 111 -2.39 -5.41 7.54
C VAL A 111 -1.11 -5.59 8.34
N GLU A 112 -1.21 -5.83 9.64
CA GLU A 112 -0.05 -6.07 10.52
C GLU A 112 0.80 -7.25 10.04
N LYS A 113 0.18 -8.43 9.83
CA LYS A 113 0.85 -9.63 9.30
C LYS A 113 1.47 -9.40 7.92
N CYS A 114 0.78 -8.67 7.05
CA CYS A 114 1.29 -8.31 5.73
C CYS A 114 2.57 -7.48 5.84
N LEU A 115 2.56 -6.40 6.62
CA LEU A 115 3.70 -5.51 6.79
C LEU A 115 4.87 -6.21 7.49
N GLU A 116 4.59 -7.04 8.50
CA GLU A 116 5.60 -7.87 9.16
C GLU A 116 6.27 -8.83 8.15
N SER A 117 5.48 -9.52 7.33
CA SER A 117 6.00 -10.40 6.28
C SER A 117 6.90 -9.65 5.31
N VAL A 118 6.51 -8.45 4.87
CA VAL A 118 7.31 -7.61 3.96
C VAL A 118 8.61 -7.18 4.62
N ASN A 119 8.57 -6.74 5.88
CA ASN A 119 9.76 -6.38 6.64
C ASN A 119 10.75 -7.56 6.76
N ASN A 120 10.23 -8.76 7.04
CA ASN A 120 11.03 -9.98 7.17
C ASN A 120 11.68 -10.40 5.85
N THR A 121 11.01 -10.14 4.72
CA THR A 121 11.59 -10.40 3.40
C THR A 121 12.69 -9.40 3.04
N GLY A 122 12.64 -8.18 3.57
CA GLY A 122 13.60 -7.11 3.25
C GLY A 122 13.51 -6.61 1.80
N ILE A 123 12.39 -6.87 1.10
CA ILE A 123 12.17 -6.40 -0.28
C ILE A 123 11.98 -4.88 -0.34
N LEU A 124 11.46 -4.29 0.73
CA LEU A 124 11.17 -2.86 0.83
C LEU A 124 12.46 -2.06 1.13
N ARG A 125 13.36 -2.11 0.17
CA ARG A 125 14.65 -1.43 0.19
C ARG A 125 14.94 -0.82 -1.17
N THR A 126 15.89 0.10 -1.19
CA THR A 126 16.44 0.68 -2.41
C THR A 126 17.61 -0.14 -2.96
N PRO A 127 18.01 0.04 -4.23
CA PRO A 127 19.19 -0.63 -4.79
C PRO A 127 20.51 -0.31 -4.06
N ASP A 128 20.62 0.86 -3.44
CA ASP A 128 21.75 1.27 -2.59
C ASP A 128 21.66 0.75 -1.15
N GLY A 129 20.62 -0.03 -0.83
CA GLY A 129 20.51 -0.79 0.43
C GLY A 129 19.82 -0.05 1.58
N ILE A 130 19.18 1.10 1.33
CA ILE A 130 18.33 1.76 2.33
C ILE A 130 17.07 0.91 2.51
N GLN A 131 16.91 0.32 3.69
CA GLN A 131 15.76 -0.49 4.06
C GLN A 131 14.72 0.33 4.82
N ILE A 132 13.47 0.24 4.39
CA ILE A 132 12.31 0.79 5.07
C ILE A 132 11.52 -0.36 5.67
N ASN A 133 11.29 -0.31 6.98
CA ASN A 133 10.40 -1.21 7.67
C ASN A 133 9.10 -0.49 8.00
N LEU A 134 7.96 -1.11 7.71
CA LEU A 134 6.64 -0.54 7.94
C LEU A 134 6.01 -1.15 9.18
N HIS A 135 5.51 -0.31 10.09
CA HIS A 135 4.88 -0.72 11.33
C HIS A 135 3.52 -0.03 11.45
N VAL A 136 2.47 -0.81 11.68
CA VAL A 136 1.14 -0.27 11.93
C VAL A 136 0.81 -0.33 13.41
N LYS A 137 0.21 0.74 13.94
CA LYS A 137 -0.35 0.77 15.30
C LYS A 137 -1.85 0.92 15.23
N LYS A 138 -2.56 0.13 16.04
CA LYS A 138 -4.02 0.19 16.11
C LYS A 138 -4.46 1.47 16.78
N ALA A 139 -5.13 2.34 16.04
CA ALA A 139 -5.75 3.51 16.60
C ALA A 139 -7.11 3.17 17.21
N LYS A 140 -7.40 3.72 18.39
CA LYS A 140 -8.74 3.69 18.96
C LYS A 140 -9.60 4.71 18.21
N VAL A 141 -10.57 4.23 17.44
CA VAL A 141 -11.59 5.08 16.81
C VAL A 141 -12.70 5.32 17.83
N ILE A 142 -12.93 6.57 18.19
CA ILE A 142 -14.04 6.98 19.06
C ILE A 142 -15.11 7.59 18.15
N PHE A 143 -16.38 7.22 18.37
CA PHE A 143 -17.51 7.86 17.70
C PHE A 143 -18.14 8.77 18.76
N GLU A 144 -18.12 10.08 18.54
CA GLU A 144 -18.92 11.02 19.35
C GLU A 144 -20.32 11.02 18.75
N ASP A 145 -21.32 10.72 19.58
CA ASP A 145 -22.77 10.80 19.32
C ASP A 145 -23.18 10.51 17.86
N ASP A 146 -23.29 9.21 17.57
CA ASP A 146 -23.96 8.54 16.45
C ASP A 146 -23.59 8.83 14.97
N GLU A 147 -22.82 9.85 14.58
CA GLU A 147 -22.66 10.09 13.12
C GLU A 147 -21.27 10.44 12.59
N SER A 148 -20.23 10.65 13.41
CA SER A 148 -18.88 10.88 12.88
C SER A 148 -17.76 10.29 13.75
N PRO A 149 -16.79 9.58 13.15
CA PRO A 149 -15.59 9.17 13.87
C PRO A 149 -14.81 10.42 14.27
N VAL A 150 -14.62 10.61 15.57
CA VAL A 150 -13.75 11.66 16.12
C VAL A 150 -12.42 11.00 16.47
N LEU A 151 -11.37 11.51 15.84
CA LEU A 151 -10.00 11.11 16.17
C LEU A 151 -9.71 11.61 17.59
N PRO A 152 -9.20 10.78 18.51
CA PRO A 152 -8.73 11.27 19.79
C PRO A 152 -7.72 12.38 19.52
N LEU A 153 -8.06 13.59 19.98
CA LEU A 153 -7.31 14.82 19.78
C LEU A 153 -5.82 14.62 20.12
N LYS A 154 -4.98 15.10 19.20
CA LYS A 154 -3.51 15.28 19.25
C LYS A 154 -2.87 14.78 20.56
N ALA A 155 -2.27 13.59 20.50
CA ALA A 155 -1.37 13.12 21.56
C ALA A 155 -0.15 14.06 21.65
N SER A 156 -0.15 14.78 22.77
CA SER A 156 0.85 15.67 23.36
C SER A 156 1.35 16.89 22.59
N SER A 157 1.50 17.99 23.34
CA SER A 157 2.02 19.26 22.85
C SER A 157 3.47 19.11 22.37
N GLN A 158 3.85 19.92 21.38
CA GLN A 158 5.21 19.98 20.83
C GLN A 158 6.31 20.18 21.91
N GLU A 159 5.97 20.61 23.13
CA GLU A 159 6.90 20.70 24.27
C GLU A 159 7.44 19.34 24.73
N GLU A 160 6.70 18.24 24.58
CA GLU A 160 7.22 16.90 24.94
C GLU A 160 8.30 16.42 23.96
N ILE A 161 8.26 16.90 22.71
CA ILE A 161 9.27 16.63 21.68
C ILE A 161 10.63 17.23 22.08
N PHE A 162 10.64 18.40 22.71
CA PHE A 162 11.87 19.05 23.17
C PHE A 162 12.49 18.40 24.42
N ASN A 163 11.71 17.64 25.19
CA ASN A 163 12.16 17.01 26.43
C ASN A 163 12.61 15.54 26.27
N GLY A 164 12.74 15.05 25.03
CA GLY A 164 13.35 13.74 24.75
C GLY A 164 12.49 12.51 25.07
N LYS A 165 11.19 12.69 25.38
CA LYS A 165 10.20 11.62 25.47
C LYS A 165 9.18 11.77 24.33
N ILE A 166 9.64 11.59 23.10
CA ILE A 166 8.74 11.59 21.95
C ILE A 166 7.92 10.29 22.01
N ASP A 167 6.61 10.40 22.20
CA ASP A 167 5.71 9.27 21.93
C ASP A 167 5.77 8.97 20.42
N PRO A 168 6.23 7.77 19.99
CA PRO A 168 6.27 7.39 18.58
C PRO A 168 4.88 7.07 18.01
N ASN A 169 3.78 7.47 18.67
CA ASN A 169 2.42 7.31 18.19
C ASN A 169 1.99 8.57 17.41
N PRO A 170 2.01 8.55 16.06
CA PRO A 170 1.46 9.64 15.27
C PRO A 170 -0.06 9.73 15.42
N SER A 171 -0.62 10.87 15.02
CA SER A 171 -2.07 11.03 14.85
C SER A 171 -2.64 9.92 13.96
N ALA A 172 -3.83 9.43 14.30
CA ALA A 172 -4.41 8.30 13.60
C ALA A 172 -5.00 8.69 12.25
N GLN A 173 -4.81 7.82 11.27
CA GLN A 173 -5.41 7.91 9.94
C GLN A 173 -6.61 6.96 9.88
N ILE A 174 -7.77 7.48 9.45
CA ILE A 174 -9.00 6.69 9.36
C ILE A 174 -9.15 6.13 7.95
N ILE A 175 -9.11 4.80 7.84
CA ILE A 175 -9.29 4.08 6.59
C ILE A 175 -10.68 3.44 6.58
N LYS A 176 -11.43 3.67 5.49
CA LYS A 176 -12.72 3.03 5.29
C LYS A 176 -12.54 1.57 4.87
N ILE A 177 -13.48 0.72 5.22
CA ILE A 177 -13.62 -0.62 4.66
C ILE A 177 -14.88 -0.60 3.81
N SER A 178 -14.75 -1.09 2.58
CA SER A 178 -15.89 -1.26 1.67
C SER A 178 -15.77 -2.55 0.86
N ASP A 179 -16.87 -2.92 0.20
CA ASP A 179 -16.94 -4.01 -0.77
C ASP A 179 -16.48 -3.56 -2.18
N ARG A 180 -15.93 -2.34 -2.31
CA ARG A 180 -15.53 -1.78 -3.59
C ARG A 180 -14.47 -2.63 -4.27
N LYS A 181 -14.59 -2.78 -5.59
CA LYS A 181 -13.64 -3.58 -6.38
C LYS A 181 -12.19 -3.11 -6.32
N ARG A 182 -11.95 -1.83 -6.01
CA ARG A 182 -10.61 -1.22 -6.00
C ARG A 182 -10.39 -0.54 -4.65
N SER A 183 -9.29 -0.92 -3.99
CA SER A 183 -8.82 -0.23 -2.78
C SER A 183 -8.09 1.06 -3.16
N HIS A 184 -8.07 2.00 -2.23
CA HIS A 184 -7.20 3.18 -2.25
C HIS A 184 -6.77 3.51 -0.81
N SER A 185 -5.82 4.44 -0.63
CA SER A 185 -5.20 4.75 0.68
C SER A 185 -6.17 4.98 1.83
N MET A 186 -7.33 5.58 1.54
CA MET A 186 -8.40 5.86 2.52
C MET A 186 -9.62 4.91 2.49
N ASP A 187 -9.62 3.86 1.66
CA ASP A 187 -10.74 2.92 1.49
C ASP A 187 -10.24 1.56 1.01
N TYR A 188 -10.19 0.59 1.92
CA TYR A 188 -9.68 -0.74 1.65
C TYR A 188 -10.85 -1.68 1.31
N ASN A 189 -10.64 -2.52 0.31
CA ASN A 189 -11.51 -3.66 0.08
C ASN A 189 -11.37 -4.63 1.26
N GLU A 190 -12.48 -5.22 1.71
CA GLU A 190 -12.48 -6.24 2.78
C GLU A 190 -11.55 -7.44 2.51
N ASN A 191 -11.29 -7.75 1.24
CA ASN A 191 -10.42 -8.82 0.75
C ASN A 191 -9.14 -8.26 0.09
N VAL A 192 -8.70 -7.07 0.50
CA VAL A 192 -7.49 -6.44 -0.02
C VAL A 192 -6.27 -7.36 0.17
N ASN A 193 -5.51 -7.56 -0.91
CA ASN A 193 -4.30 -8.38 -0.90
C ASN A 193 -3.11 -7.58 -0.37
N CYS A 194 -2.04 -8.26 0.00
CA CYS A 194 -0.93 -7.61 0.69
C CYS A 194 -0.07 -6.70 -0.22
N SER A 195 0.04 -6.96 -1.52
CA SER A 195 0.67 -6.01 -2.45
C SER A 195 -0.09 -4.68 -2.51
N THR A 196 -1.43 -4.73 -2.53
CA THR A 196 -2.28 -3.54 -2.47
C THR A 196 -2.18 -2.88 -1.10
N ILE A 197 -2.21 -3.63 0.01
CA ILE A 197 -2.01 -3.06 1.36
C ILE A 197 -0.72 -2.23 1.40
N VAL A 198 0.40 -2.76 0.91
CA VAL A 198 1.69 -2.05 0.95
C VAL A 198 1.68 -0.82 0.05
N HIS A 199 1.15 -0.93 -1.17
CA HIS A 199 0.98 0.20 -2.07
C HIS A 199 0.16 1.33 -1.44
N GLU A 200 -1.02 0.99 -0.91
CA GLU A 200 -1.90 1.96 -0.28
C GLU A 200 -1.33 2.54 1.00
N TYR A 201 -0.58 1.75 1.77
CA TYR A 201 0.13 2.22 2.96
C TYR A 201 1.23 3.22 2.60
N LEU A 202 1.97 3.00 1.51
CA LEU A 202 3.02 3.93 1.05
C LEU A 202 2.45 5.28 0.62
N HIS A 203 1.20 5.35 0.13
CA HIS A 203 0.53 6.63 -0.07
C HIS A 203 0.30 7.41 1.23
N LEU A 204 0.02 6.73 2.35
CA LEU A 204 -0.10 7.36 3.67
C LEU A 204 1.24 7.92 4.18
N LEU A 205 2.35 7.51 3.55
CA LEU A 205 3.70 8.01 3.78
C LEU A 205 4.14 9.06 2.75
N GLY A 206 3.22 9.49 1.88
CA GLY A 206 3.46 10.53 0.90
C GLY A 206 4.09 10.04 -0.41
N LEU A 207 4.02 8.75 -0.74
CA LEU A 207 4.30 8.34 -2.12
C LEU A 207 3.08 8.60 -3.02
N ILE A 208 3.33 8.86 -4.29
CA ILE A 208 2.28 9.07 -5.30
C ILE A 208 2.18 7.86 -6.21
N ASP A 209 1.07 7.76 -6.95
CA ASP A 209 0.93 6.77 -7.99
C ASP A 209 1.88 7.08 -9.16
N GLU A 210 2.52 6.04 -9.68
CA GLU A 210 3.53 6.13 -10.75
C GLU A 210 3.12 5.34 -12.00
N TYR A 211 1.82 5.18 -12.21
CA TYR A 211 1.24 4.54 -13.40
C TYR A 211 0.26 5.48 -14.09
N LYS A 212 0.04 5.21 -15.38
CA LYS A 212 -0.92 5.95 -16.20
C LYS A 212 -2.32 5.82 -15.65
N GLU A 213 -3.07 6.91 -15.64
CA GLU A 213 -4.45 6.82 -15.22
C GLU A 213 -5.31 6.07 -16.24
N THR A 214 -5.86 4.94 -15.82
CA THR A 214 -6.76 4.13 -16.65
C THR A 214 -8.25 4.32 -16.34
N ASP A 215 -8.56 5.10 -15.29
CA ASP A 215 -9.92 5.21 -14.78
C ASP A 215 -10.83 6.06 -15.68
N LYS A 216 -12.05 5.56 -15.88
CA LYS A 216 -13.10 6.25 -16.63
C LYS A 216 -13.84 7.19 -15.69
N TYR A 217 -13.81 8.49 -15.97
CA TYR A 217 -14.62 9.45 -15.21
C TYR A 217 -16.07 9.43 -15.66
N LYS A 218 -17.00 9.38 -14.69
CA LYS A 218 -18.41 9.69 -14.92
C LYS A 218 -18.65 11.16 -14.60
N ASN A 219 -19.18 11.93 -15.54
CA ASN A 219 -19.66 13.29 -15.29
C ASN A 219 -20.78 13.24 -14.25
N PHE A 220 -20.57 13.92 -13.13
CA PHE A 220 -21.59 13.95 -12.06
C PHE A 220 -22.83 14.75 -12.44
N LYS A 221 -22.76 15.67 -13.42
CA LYS A 221 -23.90 16.51 -13.82
C LYS A 221 -24.90 15.81 -14.72
N ASP A 222 -24.44 14.96 -15.63
CA ASP A 222 -25.30 14.31 -16.64
C ASP A 222 -25.21 12.77 -16.65
N GLY A 223 -24.37 12.19 -15.78
CA GLY A 223 -24.17 10.75 -15.67
C GLY A 223 -23.44 10.11 -16.86
N LYS A 224 -22.97 10.88 -17.85
CA LYS A 224 -22.21 10.36 -19.00
C LYS A 224 -20.74 10.18 -18.64
N TYR A 225 -20.09 9.17 -19.19
CA TYR A 225 -18.64 9.03 -19.03
C TYR A 225 -17.91 10.11 -19.83
N ILE A 226 -17.18 10.99 -19.14
CA ILE A 226 -16.31 12.00 -19.77
C ILE A 226 -15.06 11.24 -20.20
N GLY A 227 -14.96 11.00 -21.50
CA GLY A 227 -13.87 10.25 -22.08
C GLY A 227 -14.30 9.37 -23.25
N ILE A 228 -15.52 9.53 -23.75
CA ILE A 228 -15.93 9.03 -25.05
C ILE A 228 -16.13 10.26 -25.92
N ASN A 229 -15.26 10.49 -26.90
CA ASN A 229 -15.46 11.58 -27.86
C ASN A 229 -16.72 11.30 -28.72
N GLU A 230 -17.13 12.25 -29.55
CA GLU A 230 -18.31 12.10 -30.42
C GLU A 230 -18.26 10.86 -31.34
N THR A 231 -17.07 10.31 -31.58
CA THR A 231 -16.84 9.10 -32.39
C THR A 231 -16.93 7.78 -31.61
N GLY A 232 -17.19 7.80 -30.30
CA GLY A 232 -17.16 6.59 -29.48
C GLY A 232 -15.74 6.19 -29.02
N ALA A 233 -14.70 6.93 -29.41
CA ALA A 233 -13.33 6.64 -29.07
C ALA A 233 -12.97 7.19 -27.69
N ARG A 234 -12.12 6.44 -26.97
CA ARG A 234 -11.64 6.82 -25.66
C ARG A 234 -10.80 8.09 -25.77
N GLN A 235 -11.17 9.14 -25.06
CA GLN A 235 -10.35 10.34 -24.87
C GLN A 235 -9.99 10.39 -23.40
N GLU A 236 -8.76 10.02 -23.06
CA GLU A 236 -8.23 10.16 -21.71
C GLU A 236 -8.27 11.64 -21.33
N LYS A 237 -8.96 11.96 -20.23
CA LYS A 237 -8.92 13.30 -19.66
C LYS A 237 -7.55 13.45 -19.03
N PHE A 238 -6.63 14.09 -19.76
CA PHE A 238 -5.27 14.45 -19.34
C PHE A 238 -4.57 13.42 -18.42
N ASP A 239 -3.91 12.42 -19.01
CA ASP A 239 -2.94 11.59 -18.29
C ASP A 239 -1.70 12.43 -17.97
N CYS A 240 -1.74 13.13 -16.82
CA CYS A 240 -0.66 14.00 -16.40
C CYS A 240 0.37 13.30 -15.51
N ARG A 241 0.16 12.03 -15.15
CA ARG A 241 1.05 11.33 -14.23
C ARG A 241 2.38 11.03 -14.92
N ASN A 242 3.48 11.37 -14.27
CA ASN A 242 4.77 10.83 -14.64
C ASN A 242 4.83 9.37 -14.21
N THR A 243 5.17 8.49 -15.14
CA THR A 243 5.24 7.06 -14.88
C THR A 243 6.61 6.67 -14.32
N GLY A 244 6.59 5.85 -13.29
CA GLY A 244 7.77 5.17 -12.76
C GLY A 244 8.07 3.90 -13.56
N PRO A 245 9.12 3.17 -13.17
CA PRO A 245 9.44 1.88 -13.77
C PRO A 245 8.41 0.83 -13.36
N ASP A 246 8.10 -0.09 -14.26
CA ASP A 246 7.04 -1.11 -14.07
C ASP A 246 7.36 -2.13 -12.96
N ASP A 247 8.54 -2.10 -12.36
CA ASP A 247 8.90 -2.89 -11.18
C ASP A 247 8.89 -2.11 -9.86
N SER A 248 8.52 -0.82 -9.91
CA SER A 248 8.24 0.01 -8.73
C SER A 248 6.94 -0.43 -8.07
N ILE A 249 6.94 -0.53 -6.73
CA ILE A 249 5.72 -0.77 -5.94
C ILE A 249 4.64 0.29 -6.19
N MET A 250 5.02 1.52 -6.55
CA MET A 250 4.09 2.61 -6.83
C MET A 250 3.60 2.65 -8.28
N SER A 251 4.21 1.88 -9.19
CA SER A 251 3.77 1.76 -10.59
C SER A 251 2.96 0.48 -10.82
N ASN A 252 3.45 -0.66 -10.30
CA ASN A 252 2.80 -1.96 -10.48
C ASN A 252 3.03 -2.85 -9.25
N PRO A 253 2.14 -2.79 -8.24
CA PRO A 253 2.39 -3.42 -6.96
C PRO A 253 2.49 -4.95 -7.04
N GLU A 254 1.67 -5.58 -7.89
CA GLU A 254 1.71 -7.04 -8.09
C GLU A 254 3.01 -7.48 -8.77
N LYS A 255 3.49 -6.74 -9.77
CA LYS A 255 4.75 -7.08 -10.44
C LYS A 255 5.94 -6.84 -9.53
N ALA A 256 5.96 -5.75 -8.78
CA ALA A 256 6.99 -5.45 -7.79
C ALA A 256 7.08 -6.55 -6.72
N PHE A 257 5.95 -6.97 -6.15
CA PHE A 257 5.91 -8.05 -5.16
C PHE A 257 6.37 -9.38 -5.71
N ARG A 258 5.92 -9.75 -6.92
CA ARG A 258 6.42 -10.94 -7.60
C ARG A 258 7.93 -10.88 -7.73
N LYS A 259 8.46 -9.79 -8.24
CA LYS A 259 9.91 -9.58 -8.40
C LYS A 259 10.66 -9.72 -7.06
N GLY A 260 10.20 -9.03 -6.02
CA GLY A 260 10.83 -9.06 -4.69
C GLY A 260 10.75 -10.43 -4.01
N LEU A 261 9.59 -11.10 -4.04
CA LEU A 261 9.35 -12.35 -3.32
C LEU A 261 9.86 -13.61 -4.03
N ILE A 262 9.89 -13.61 -5.37
CA ILE A 262 10.39 -14.75 -6.19
C ILE A 262 11.86 -15.07 -5.87
N SER A 263 12.59 -14.15 -5.27
CA SER A 263 13.97 -14.37 -4.85
C SER A 263 14.14 -15.31 -3.65
N LYS A 264 13.14 -15.43 -2.75
CA LYS A 264 13.36 -16.01 -1.42
C LYS A 264 12.80 -17.41 -1.21
N ASP A 265 11.72 -17.79 -1.88
CA ASP A 265 11.16 -19.15 -1.80
C ASP A 265 10.20 -19.40 -2.99
N VAL A 266 10.72 -19.67 -4.18
CA VAL A 266 9.86 -20.19 -5.27
C VAL A 266 9.70 -21.68 -5.09
N PHE A 267 8.50 -22.08 -4.69
CA PHE A 267 8.08 -23.47 -4.80
C PHE A 267 7.82 -23.75 -6.28
N GLN A 268 8.67 -24.58 -6.89
CA GLN A 268 8.30 -25.17 -8.16
C GLN A 268 7.31 -26.31 -7.85
N ILE A 269 6.03 -26.04 -8.07
CA ILE A 269 5.00 -27.08 -7.95
C ILE A 269 5.10 -27.96 -9.19
N GLU A 270 5.71 -29.14 -9.03
CA GLU A 270 5.64 -30.17 -10.05
C GLU A 270 4.44 -31.08 -9.74
N SER A 271 3.30 -30.82 -10.38
CA SER A 271 2.17 -31.72 -10.26
C SER A 271 2.39 -32.95 -11.13
N TRP A 272 2.50 -34.12 -10.50
CA TRP A 272 2.54 -35.40 -11.20
C TRP A 272 1.17 -36.07 -11.11
N ILE A 273 0.61 -36.48 -12.24
CA ILE A 273 -0.60 -37.31 -12.22
C ILE A 273 -0.13 -38.75 -12.42
N CYS A 274 -0.06 -39.49 -11.32
CA CYS A 274 0.32 -40.89 -11.33
C CYS A 274 -0.93 -41.77 -11.36
N PHE A 275 -1.00 -42.67 -12.34
CA PHE A 275 -2.04 -43.68 -12.41
C PHE A 275 -1.53 -44.95 -11.72
N SER A 276 -1.89 -45.14 -10.46
CA SER A 276 -1.64 -46.41 -9.78
C SER A 276 -2.78 -47.36 -10.09
N ALA A 277 -2.49 -48.41 -10.86
CA ALA A 277 -3.25 -49.64 -10.83
C ALA A 277 -2.54 -50.57 -9.84
N HIS A 278 -2.80 -50.48 -8.53
CA HIS A 278 -2.81 -51.62 -7.59
C HIS A 278 -2.94 -51.19 -6.12
N ASN A 279 -3.86 -51.86 -5.42
CA ASN A 279 -4.09 -51.76 -3.98
C ASN A 279 -3.08 -52.60 -3.18
N SER A 280 -1.83 -52.17 -3.04
CA SER A 280 -0.92 -52.74 -2.03
C SER A 280 -0.43 -51.66 -1.06
N PRO A 281 -0.73 -51.75 0.25
CA PRO A 281 -0.31 -50.76 1.26
C PRO A 281 1.18 -50.79 1.58
N GLU A 282 1.92 -51.76 1.04
CA GLU A 282 3.34 -51.93 1.26
C GLU A 282 3.99 -51.92 -0.12
N ASN A 283 4.60 -50.80 -0.54
CA ASN A 283 5.76 -50.82 -1.43
C ASN A 283 6.47 -49.46 -1.57
N LYS A 284 7.76 -49.62 -1.88
CA LYS A 284 8.86 -48.66 -1.97
C LYS A 284 8.68 -47.74 -3.18
N GLU A 285 9.42 -46.63 -3.22
CA GLU A 285 9.44 -45.61 -4.29
C GLU A 285 9.59 -46.14 -5.74
N GLU A 286 9.93 -47.41 -5.94
CA GLU A 286 10.25 -48.01 -7.24
C GLU A 286 9.02 -48.54 -8.03
N ASP A 287 7.82 -48.62 -7.43
CA ASP A 287 6.61 -49.24 -8.04
C ASP A 287 5.54 -48.24 -8.53
N VAL A 288 5.90 -46.98 -8.78
CA VAL A 288 4.94 -46.00 -9.32
C VAL A 288 4.82 -46.20 -10.84
N GLY A 289 3.62 -46.56 -11.32
CA GLY A 289 3.31 -46.62 -12.77
C GLY A 289 3.61 -45.30 -13.50
N PRO A 290 3.60 -45.27 -14.85
CA PRO A 290 4.03 -44.10 -15.62
C PRO A 290 3.26 -42.84 -15.20
N CYS A 291 3.91 -41.96 -14.45
CA CYS A 291 3.34 -40.67 -14.09
C CYS A 291 3.44 -39.74 -15.29
N ILE A 292 2.33 -39.10 -15.65
CA ILE A 292 2.36 -38.02 -16.63
C ILE A 292 2.79 -36.78 -15.88
N LYS A 293 4.00 -36.27 -16.20
CA LYS A 293 4.43 -34.95 -15.73
C LYS A 293 3.54 -33.91 -16.40
N ASN A 294 2.64 -33.32 -15.63
CA ASN A 294 1.83 -32.23 -16.14
C ASN A 294 2.59 -30.93 -15.83
N TYR A 295 3.31 -30.41 -16.81
CA TYR A 295 3.92 -29.08 -16.68
C TYR A 295 2.80 -28.04 -16.74
N ARG A 296 2.28 -27.63 -15.58
CA ARG A 296 1.83 -26.26 -15.44
C ARG A 296 3.04 -25.44 -15.03
N GLY A 297 3.62 -24.72 -15.98
CA GLY A 297 4.60 -23.66 -15.72
C GLY A 297 3.97 -22.42 -15.07
N ASP A 298 2.89 -22.60 -14.29
CA ASP A 298 2.26 -21.52 -13.57
C ASP A 298 3.14 -21.24 -12.35
N LYS A 299 3.92 -20.17 -12.42
CA LYS A 299 4.57 -19.57 -11.26
C LYS A 299 3.46 -19.06 -10.33
N ILE A 300 2.97 -19.92 -9.44
CA ILE A 300 2.00 -19.51 -8.41
C ILE A 300 2.80 -18.83 -7.31
N SER A 301 2.94 -17.51 -7.45
CA SER A 301 3.52 -16.63 -6.43
C SER A 301 2.41 -16.12 -5.52
N ASP A 302 1.72 -17.00 -4.79
CA ASP A 302 0.73 -16.56 -3.80
C ASP A 302 1.14 -16.99 -2.39
N TYR A 303 1.33 -15.93 -1.58
CA TYR A 303 1.47 -15.85 -0.13
C TYR A 303 1.46 -17.14 0.67
N THR A 304 2.50 -17.30 1.49
CA THR A 304 2.66 -18.35 2.52
C THR A 304 1.55 -18.36 3.59
N GLY A 305 0.69 -17.33 3.65
CA GLY A 305 -0.53 -17.32 4.47
C GLY A 305 -1.83 -17.66 3.72
N ALA A 306 -1.86 -17.49 2.39
CA ALA A 306 -3.01 -17.81 1.52
C ALA A 306 -2.84 -19.17 0.81
N TYR A 307 -1.69 -19.82 0.95
CA TYR A 307 -1.35 -21.08 0.29
C TYR A 307 -2.33 -22.22 0.61
N GLU A 308 -2.77 -22.36 1.86
CA GLU A 308 -3.77 -23.38 2.22
C GLU A 308 -5.16 -23.04 1.66
N GLU A 309 -5.50 -21.76 1.56
CA GLU A 309 -6.82 -21.29 1.14
C GLU A 309 -6.97 -21.23 -0.39
N SER A 310 -5.91 -20.87 -1.14
CA SER A 310 -5.89 -20.85 -2.61
C SER A 310 -5.74 -22.25 -3.22
N VAL A 311 -4.94 -23.13 -2.60
CA VAL A 311 -4.90 -24.55 -2.97
C VAL A 311 -6.23 -25.22 -2.60
N SER A 312 -6.83 -24.88 -1.45
CA SER A 312 -8.19 -25.34 -1.11
C SER A 312 -9.25 -24.82 -2.08
N GLN A 313 -9.26 -23.54 -2.43
CA GLN A 313 -10.22 -22.95 -3.38
C GLN A 313 -10.02 -23.48 -4.80
N SER A 314 -8.78 -23.66 -5.26
CA SER A 314 -8.49 -24.22 -6.59
C SER A 314 -8.88 -25.71 -6.67
N LEU A 315 -8.77 -26.45 -5.57
CA LEU A 315 -9.26 -27.83 -5.45
C LEU A 315 -10.78 -27.91 -5.24
N GLU A 316 -11.40 -26.95 -4.55
CA GLU A 316 -12.86 -26.87 -4.32
C GLU A 316 -13.62 -26.37 -5.56
N LEU A 317 -13.02 -25.51 -6.38
CA LEU A 317 -13.66 -24.95 -7.57
C LEU A 317 -13.63 -25.87 -8.80
N GLY A 318 -12.95 -27.02 -8.75
CA GLY A 318 -13.05 -28.05 -9.79
C GLY A 318 -12.87 -27.51 -11.22
N GLN A 319 -12.05 -26.47 -11.44
CA GLN A 319 -11.73 -25.97 -12.78
C GLN A 319 -10.55 -26.76 -13.37
N ILE A 320 -10.71 -28.08 -13.40
CA ILE A 320 -10.03 -28.91 -14.40
C ILE A 320 -10.97 -28.88 -15.60
N TYR A 321 -10.57 -28.18 -16.66
CA TYR A 321 -11.30 -28.15 -17.92
C TYR A 321 -11.49 -29.60 -18.42
N ASN A 322 -12.69 -30.12 -18.25
CA ASN A 322 -13.15 -31.33 -18.91
C ASN A 322 -14.55 -31.02 -19.45
N PRO A 323 -14.78 -31.00 -20.77
CA PRO A 323 -16.14 -30.87 -21.27
C PRO A 323 -16.84 -32.23 -21.17
N PRO A 324 -18.16 -32.30 -20.87
CA PRO A 324 -18.99 -31.48 -20.02
C PRO A 324 -19.42 -32.22 -18.73
N SER A 325 -19.86 -31.45 -17.74
CA SER A 325 -20.86 -31.81 -16.69
C SER A 325 -20.48 -32.78 -15.57
N ARG A 326 -20.03 -32.22 -14.43
CA ARG A 326 -20.68 -32.29 -13.10
C ARG A 326 -19.72 -31.78 -12.02
N ILE A 327 -20.17 -30.78 -11.24
CA ILE A 327 -19.50 -30.39 -10.00
C ILE A 327 -19.68 -31.54 -9.02
N ILE A 328 -18.58 -32.20 -8.64
CA ILE A 328 -18.58 -33.27 -7.64
C ILE A 328 -18.42 -32.58 -6.28
N SER A 329 -19.47 -32.54 -5.48
CA SER A 329 -19.49 -31.91 -4.15
C SER A 329 -19.24 -32.90 -3.01
N GLU A 330 -18.47 -33.98 -3.23
CA GLU A 330 -18.19 -34.97 -2.18
C GLU A 330 -16.93 -34.59 -1.38
N PRO A 331 -16.89 -34.89 -0.06
CA PRO A 331 -15.77 -34.53 0.80
C PRO A 331 -14.51 -35.33 0.44
N PHE A 332 -13.49 -34.63 -0.07
CA PHE A 332 -12.18 -35.19 -0.34
C PHE A 332 -11.45 -35.54 0.97
N ARG A 333 -10.82 -36.72 1.03
CA ARG A 333 -9.87 -37.04 2.11
C ARG A 333 -8.50 -36.51 1.72
N ARG A 334 -8.01 -35.52 2.47
CA ARG A 334 -6.65 -34.99 2.36
C ARG A 334 -5.76 -35.69 3.36
N ASN A 335 -4.60 -36.17 2.92
CA ASN A 335 -3.53 -36.60 3.82
C ASN A 335 -2.27 -35.83 3.44
N LYS A 336 -1.60 -35.25 4.44
CA LYS A 336 -0.34 -34.51 4.28
C LYS A 336 0.77 -35.29 4.96
N GLN A 337 1.77 -35.68 4.20
CA GLN A 337 2.97 -36.33 4.73
C GLN A 337 4.19 -35.67 4.08
N GLY A 338 4.81 -34.73 4.77
CA GLY A 338 5.88 -33.88 4.20
C GLY A 338 5.34 -32.92 3.13
N ASP A 339 6.07 -32.81 2.01
CA ASP A 339 5.77 -31.95 0.85
C ASP A 339 4.87 -32.63 -0.21
N VAL A 340 4.13 -33.66 0.21
CA VAL A 340 3.26 -34.46 -0.67
C VAL A 340 1.81 -34.29 -0.23
N TYR A 341 0.98 -33.87 -1.17
CA TYR A 341 -0.48 -33.80 -1.01
C TYR A 341 -1.13 -34.92 -1.81
N THR A 342 -1.84 -35.81 -1.11
CA THR A 342 -2.62 -36.87 -1.76
C THR A 342 -4.10 -36.54 -1.71
N VAL A 343 -4.73 -36.44 -2.88
CA VAL A 343 -6.19 -36.32 -3.04
C VAL A 343 -6.70 -37.65 -3.57
N SER A 344 -7.49 -38.35 -2.75
CA SER A 344 -8.14 -39.60 -3.12
C SER A 344 -9.56 -39.34 -3.60
N PHE A 345 -9.91 -39.90 -4.76
CA PHE A 345 -11.26 -39.76 -5.32
C PHE A 345 -12.08 -41.02 -5.06
N PRO A 346 -13.31 -40.90 -4.54
CA PRO A 346 -14.16 -42.05 -4.30
C PRO A 346 -14.57 -42.75 -5.60
N LYS A 347 -14.75 -44.07 -5.52
CA LYS A 347 -15.08 -44.97 -6.65
C LYS A 347 -16.43 -44.68 -7.33
N ASN A 348 -17.21 -43.73 -6.83
CA ASN A 348 -18.60 -43.50 -7.24
C ASN A 348 -18.78 -42.63 -8.51
N SER A 349 -17.71 -42.19 -9.16
CA SER A 349 -17.83 -41.60 -10.50
C SER A 349 -18.16 -42.72 -11.49
N LYS A 350 -19.35 -42.67 -12.11
CA LYS A 350 -19.92 -43.72 -12.98
C LYS A 350 -19.04 -44.16 -14.18
N ASN A 351 -17.93 -43.48 -14.44
CA ASN A 351 -17.06 -43.72 -15.58
C ASN A 351 -15.62 -44.15 -15.22
N LEU A 352 -15.33 -44.44 -13.94
CA LEU A 352 -13.99 -44.85 -13.52
C LEU A 352 -14.05 -46.24 -12.89
N SER A 353 -13.35 -47.20 -13.50
CA SER A 353 -13.33 -48.59 -13.06
C SER A 353 -12.55 -48.80 -11.76
N GLU A 354 -11.63 -47.89 -11.42
CA GLU A 354 -10.73 -47.99 -10.27
C GLU A 354 -10.56 -46.64 -9.55
N PRO A 355 -10.32 -46.63 -8.22
CA PRO A 355 -10.00 -45.41 -7.48
C PRO A 355 -8.66 -44.85 -7.98
N TYR A 356 -8.61 -43.55 -8.22
CA TYR A 356 -7.39 -42.84 -8.61
C TYR A 356 -6.91 -41.96 -7.46
N GLN A 357 -5.59 -41.88 -7.31
CA GLN A 357 -4.93 -40.97 -6.38
C GLN A 357 -4.22 -39.89 -7.19
N LEU A 358 -4.55 -38.63 -6.93
CA LEU A 358 -3.75 -37.51 -7.39
C LEU A 358 -2.69 -37.23 -6.33
N ILE A 359 -1.41 -37.40 -6.69
CA ILE A 359 -0.27 -37.12 -5.82
C ILE A 359 0.39 -35.83 -6.31
N ILE A 360 0.20 -34.73 -5.59
CA ILE A 360 0.84 -33.45 -5.91
C ILE A 360 2.16 -33.40 -5.15
N TYR A 361 3.27 -33.36 -5.90
CA TYR A 361 4.59 -33.10 -5.34
C TYR A 361 4.87 -31.60 -5.38
N THR A 362 5.32 -31.04 -4.27
CA THR A 362 5.82 -29.67 -4.26
C THR A 362 7.32 -29.72 -4.01
N LYS A 363 8.14 -29.41 -5.01
CA LYS A 363 9.58 -29.33 -4.81
C LYS A 363 9.90 -27.95 -4.29
N LYS A 364 10.30 -27.85 -3.02
CA LYS A 364 10.90 -26.63 -2.51
C LYS A 364 12.26 -26.45 -3.18
N GLN A 365 12.43 -25.38 -3.94
CA GLN A 365 13.71 -25.00 -4.48
C GLN A 365 14.21 -23.80 -3.66
N ASP A 366 15.28 -24.01 -2.90
CA ASP A 366 15.91 -22.93 -2.14
C ASP A 366 16.64 -22.02 -3.14
N TYR A 367 16.02 -20.89 -3.48
CA TYR A 367 16.70 -19.83 -4.22
C TYR A 367 17.50 -19.00 -3.22
N THR A 368 18.82 -18.95 -3.40
CA THR A 368 19.73 -18.14 -2.57
C THR A 368 19.89 -16.71 -3.09
N GLU A 369 19.06 -16.29 -4.05
CA GLU A 369 19.16 -14.95 -4.62
C GLU A 369 18.62 -13.92 -3.63
N THR A 370 19.39 -12.85 -3.44
CA THR A 370 18.98 -11.76 -2.55
C THR A 370 17.77 -11.07 -3.13
N ALA A 371 16.77 -10.82 -2.29
CA ALA A 371 15.54 -10.19 -2.72
C ALA A 371 15.71 -8.87 -3.47
N GLU A 372 15.08 -8.74 -4.64
CA GLU A 372 15.23 -7.53 -5.43
C GLU A 372 14.52 -6.37 -4.73
N ALA A 373 15.18 -5.21 -4.75
CA ALA A 373 14.66 -3.95 -4.22
C ALA A 373 13.40 -3.55 -4.98
N ILE A 374 12.31 -3.24 -4.26
CA ILE A 374 11.05 -2.75 -4.86
C ILE A 374 10.83 -1.25 -4.65
N LEU A 375 11.66 -0.59 -3.84
CA LEU A 375 11.68 0.86 -3.68
C LEU A 375 12.81 1.48 -4.50
N TRP A 376 12.58 2.69 -4.98
CA TRP A 376 13.59 3.52 -5.62
C TRP A 376 14.17 4.56 -4.66
N PRO A 377 15.41 5.04 -4.91
CA PRO A 377 16.06 6.02 -4.03
C PRO A 377 15.21 7.26 -3.76
N ALA A 378 14.54 7.81 -4.78
CA ALA A 378 13.65 8.95 -4.63
C ALA A 378 12.43 8.66 -3.74
N GLN A 379 11.85 7.47 -3.82
CA GLN A 379 10.73 7.07 -2.97
C GLN A 379 11.16 6.97 -1.50
N ALA A 380 12.28 6.32 -1.22
CA ALA A 380 12.82 6.25 0.13
C ALA A 380 13.12 7.66 0.68
N LYS A 381 13.68 8.56 -0.13
CA LYS A 381 13.90 9.97 0.26
C LYS A 381 12.59 10.70 0.53
N ALA A 382 11.52 10.45 -0.24
CA ALA A 382 10.21 11.05 -0.01
C ALA A 382 9.60 10.61 1.34
N ILE A 383 9.79 9.34 1.71
CA ILE A 383 9.35 8.81 3.01
C ILE A 383 10.19 9.38 4.14
N ILE A 384 11.52 9.37 4.02
CA ILE A 384 12.47 9.77 5.08
C ILE A 384 12.48 11.29 5.28
N TYR A 385 12.33 12.07 4.21
CA TYR A 385 12.40 13.53 4.21
C TYR A 385 11.13 14.14 3.56
N PRO A 386 9.93 13.90 4.12
CA PRO A 386 8.69 14.34 3.50
C PRO A 386 8.65 15.86 3.37
N GLY A 387 8.29 16.34 2.18
CA GLY A 387 8.24 17.77 1.86
C GLY A 387 9.61 18.46 1.72
N CYS A 388 10.72 17.76 1.94
CA CYS A 388 12.05 18.35 1.84
C CYS A 388 12.52 18.46 0.38
N ILE A 389 12.23 19.59 -0.25
CA ILE A 389 12.60 19.86 -1.65
C ILE A 389 14.11 19.72 -1.87
N SER A 390 14.95 20.18 -0.94
CA SER A 390 16.42 20.11 -1.10
C SER A 390 16.98 18.68 -1.11
N LYS A 391 16.25 17.70 -0.57
CA LYS A 391 16.64 16.28 -0.56
C LYS A 391 16.04 15.49 -1.71
N ASN A 392 14.90 15.91 -2.24
CA ASN A 392 14.15 15.13 -3.22
C ASN A 392 13.45 15.99 -4.30
N GLN A 393 14.16 17.02 -4.79
CA GLN A 393 13.61 18.05 -5.67
C GLN A 393 12.94 17.47 -6.92
N LYS A 394 13.64 16.59 -7.65
CA LYS A 394 13.14 16.05 -8.92
C LYS A 394 11.85 15.26 -8.72
N TYR A 395 11.84 14.35 -7.75
CA TYR A 395 10.66 13.56 -7.41
C TYR A 395 9.48 14.43 -7.05
N ILE A 396 9.66 15.42 -6.16
CA ILE A 396 8.59 16.34 -5.76
C ILE A 396 8.10 17.18 -6.96
N GLN A 397 9.00 17.62 -7.84
CA GLN A 397 8.63 18.39 -9.03
C GLN A 397 7.83 17.54 -10.02
N CYS A 398 8.33 16.35 -10.39
CA CYS A 398 7.64 15.43 -11.30
C CYS A 398 6.36 14.86 -10.69
N SER A 399 6.21 14.89 -9.37
CA SER A 399 4.99 14.45 -8.72
C SER A 399 3.85 15.46 -8.81
N LYS A 400 4.09 16.75 -9.12
CA LYS A 400 3.06 17.81 -9.03
C LYS A 400 1.78 17.55 -9.83
N ASN A 401 1.89 16.80 -10.91
CA ASN A 401 0.78 16.53 -11.80
C ASN A 401 -0.11 15.35 -11.36
N PHE A 402 0.26 14.59 -10.33
CA PHE A 402 -0.42 13.33 -9.99
C PHE A 402 -1.91 13.48 -9.62
N GLN A 403 -2.33 14.64 -9.12
CA GLN A 403 -3.72 14.94 -8.77
C GLN A 403 -4.51 15.68 -9.85
N ARG A 404 -3.86 16.13 -10.94
CA ARG A 404 -4.47 17.07 -11.90
C ARG A 404 -5.36 16.40 -12.95
N SER A 405 -5.20 15.11 -13.13
CA SER A 405 -6.03 14.25 -13.94
C SER A 405 -7.54 14.31 -13.59
N SER A 406 -7.86 14.44 -12.30
CA SER A 406 -9.25 14.42 -11.80
C SER A 406 -9.87 15.82 -11.70
N GLY A 407 -9.97 16.57 -12.79
CA GLY A 407 -10.76 17.81 -12.83
C GLY A 407 -10.02 19.11 -13.15
N ALA A 408 -8.70 19.07 -13.37
CA ALA A 408 -7.96 20.27 -13.80
C ALA A 408 -8.25 20.63 -15.27
N THR A 409 -7.88 21.87 -15.63
CA THR A 409 -7.94 22.41 -17.00
C THR A 409 -6.84 21.89 -17.94
N GLY A 410 -5.99 20.99 -17.46
CA GLY A 410 -4.84 20.43 -18.20
C GLY A 410 -3.69 20.05 -17.27
N CYS A 411 -2.63 19.47 -17.82
CA CYS A 411 -1.38 19.21 -17.11
C CYS A 411 -0.58 20.51 -16.92
N ILE A 412 0.29 20.55 -15.90
CA ILE A 412 1.37 21.53 -15.83
C ILE A 412 2.50 21.01 -16.72
N ASP A 413 3.20 21.89 -17.42
CA ASP A 413 4.44 21.50 -18.09
C ASP A 413 5.45 21.03 -17.05
N ASP A 414 5.87 19.77 -17.18
CA ASP A 414 6.93 19.22 -16.37
C ASP A 414 8.30 19.52 -17.02
N PRO A 415 9.37 19.64 -16.21
CA PRO A 415 10.73 19.62 -16.73
C PRO A 415 10.99 18.37 -17.58
N ASP A 416 11.82 18.48 -18.62
CA ASP A 416 12.10 17.37 -19.56
C ASP A 416 12.55 16.08 -18.86
N TYR A 417 13.29 16.20 -17.75
CA TYR A 417 13.78 15.07 -16.97
C TYR A 417 12.67 14.24 -16.30
N CYS A 418 11.44 14.75 -16.19
CA CYS A 418 10.31 13.98 -15.67
C CYS A 418 9.84 12.89 -16.64
N ASN A 419 10.19 13.00 -17.93
CA ASN A 419 9.85 12.00 -18.95
C ASN A 419 10.72 10.73 -18.87
N SER A 420 11.77 10.71 -18.04
CA SER A 420 12.62 9.53 -17.79
C SER A 420 12.63 9.20 -16.31
N TYR A 421 12.05 8.07 -15.94
CA TYR A 421 12.07 7.63 -14.54
C TYR A 421 13.49 7.46 -14.00
N GLU A 422 14.46 7.08 -14.84
CA GLU A 422 15.87 6.97 -14.44
C GLU A 422 16.48 8.31 -13.98
N GLU A 423 15.89 9.44 -14.36
CA GLU A 423 16.36 10.76 -13.97
C GLU A 423 15.69 11.31 -12.72
N TRP A 424 14.39 11.09 -12.53
CA TRP A 424 13.63 11.63 -11.40
C TRP A 424 13.48 10.66 -10.22
N MET A 425 13.78 9.37 -10.41
CA MET A 425 13.70 8.33 -9.37
C MET A 425 15.04 8.02 -8.66
N LYS A 426 16.14 8.64 -9.09
CA LYS A 426 17.47 8.57 -8.43
C LYS A 426 17.65 9.74 -7.47
#